data_AF-A0A933D1F0-F1
#
_entry.id   AF-A0A933D1F0-F1
#
_cell.length_a   1.000
_cell.length_b   1.000
_cell.length_c   1.000
_cell.angle_alpha   90.00
_cell.angle_beta   90.00
_cell.angle_gamma   90.00
#
_symmetry.space_group_name_H-M   'P 1'
#
loop_
_entity.id
_entity.type
_entity.pdbx_description
1 polymer ?
#
loop_
_entity_poly.entity_id
_entity_poly.type
_entity_poly.pdbx_seq_one_letter_code
_entity_poly.pdbx_strand_id
1 'polypeptide(L)'
;YPSAETGQEIYSGEDLQRTVEGGGGRSYRIAVSPQFGHDSFYTDSLIRSWYKSYISMILQRVNTYSGIPYRNEPSIFGWELANEPRSSDRSAGIVTQWVEELSHHVKSLDTNHLVGTGEEGFDITRGSYSTSFYNNQQWLFDGTSGVSFLSNSAVNSIDFASIHLYPESWNLPNNSGNVWIRDHRRLAGALRKPLVLGEFGVRTLKAPTYDSWLTTMLLDGAAGGLVWQVLEGLRGDAEGFGFRCFQEFSVCSILRNSASLFSLKSQTGALSPPAAFSLRQNYPNPFNGVTTISYSLPEVSHVSIGVFNITGEHVTILVDDVQEAGERKELFDARSLASGIYFYRVISEGVSGGSRHTETKKLIFIK
;
A
#
# COMPACT_ATOMS: atom_id res chain seq x y z
N TYR A 1 -30.89 -21.41 6.74
CA TYR A 1 -30.95 -22.81 7.21
C TYR A 1 -32.14 -23.46 6.53
N PRO A 2 -31.87 -24.34 5.56
CA PRO A 2 -31.46 -25.72 5.83
C PRO A 2 -30.02 -26.03 5.38
N SER A 3 -29.45 -27.02 6.06
CA SER A 3 -28.16 -27.66 5.83
C SER A 3 -28.15 -28.46 4.52
N ALA A 4 -27.19 -28.19 3.66
CA ALA A 4 -26.81 -29.08 2.56
C ALA A 4 -25.41 -29.66 2.85
N GLU A 5 -25.32 -30.43 3.92
CA GLU A 5 -24.33 -31.50 4.03
C GLU A 5 -25.08 -32.81 3.79
N THR A 6 -24.75 -33.47 2.68
CA THR A 6 -24.72 -34.94 2.49
C THR A 6 -24.63 -35.25 0.99
N GLY A 7 -23.54 -34.79 0.38
CA GLY A 7 -22.94 -35.49 -0.76
C GLY A 7 -21.60 -36.02 -0.27
N GLN A 8 -21.55 -37.24 0.25
CA GLN A 8 -20.27 -37.92 0.43
C GLN A 8 -19.74 -38.24 -0.97
N GLU A 9 -18.94 -37.33 -1.52
CA GLU A 9 -18.03 -37.69 -2.61
C GLU A 9 -17.03 -38.70 -2.03
N ILE A 10 -17.11 -39.94 -2.51
CA ILE A 10 -16.19 -41.01 -2.13
C ILE A 10 -14.86 -40.72 -2.84
N TYR A 11 -13.95 -40.05 -2.15
CA TYR A 11 -12.62 -39.77 -2.67
C TYR A 11 -11.67 -40.93 -2.41
N SER A 12 -10.72 -41.12 -3.31
CA SER A 12 -9.70 -42.16 -3.20
C SER A 12 -8.66 -41.79 -2.13
N GLY A 13 -7.91 -42.78 -1.64
CA GLY A 13 -6.86 -42.56 -0.64
C GLY A 13 -5.72 -41.63 -1.11
N GLU A 14 -5.57 -41.40 -2.41
CA GLU A 14 -4.60 -40.45 -2.97
C GLU A 14 -5.07 -38.98 -2.91
N ASP A 15 -6.38 -38.74 -2.87
CA ASP A 15 -6.97 -37.39 -2.89
C ASP A 15 -6.78 -36.64 -1.56
N LEU A 16 -6.56 -37.39 -0.47
CA LEU A 16 -6.41 -36.85 0.90
C LEU A 16 -4.96 -36.41 1.22
N GLN A 17 -3.96 -36.78 0.40
CA GLN A 17 -2.54 -36.47 0.66
C GLN A 17 -2.02 -35.18 0.01
N ARG A 18 -2.88 -34.38 -0.65
CA ARG A 18 -2.46 -33.26 -1.52
C ARG A 18 -2.95 -31.88 -1.06
N THR A 19 -2.96 -31.65 0.25
CA THR A 19 -3.37 -30.37 0.84
C THR A 19 -2.13 -29.60 1.32
N VAL A 20 -1.88 -28.42 0.75
CA VAL A 20 -0.95 -27.43 1.32
C VAL A 20 -1.77 -26.26 1.84
N GLU A 21 -1.52 -25.87 3.07
CA GLU A 21 -2.14 -24.68 3.68
C GLU A 21 -1.39 -23.43 3.21
N GLY A 22 -2.06 -22.56 2.44
CA GLY A 22 -1.59 -21.21 2.20
C GLY A 22 -1.83 -20.35 3.45
N GLY A 23 -0.91 -19.41 3.73
CA GLY A 23 -1.13 -18.37 4.73
C GLY A 23 -2.48 -17.67 4.49
N GLY A 24 -3.27 -17.47 5.54
CA GLY A 24 -4.62 -16.91 5.47
C GLY A 24 -5.77 -17.93 5.54
N GLY A 25 -5.47 -19.23 5.72
CA GLY A 25 -6.49 -20.25 6.04
C GLY A 25 -7.44 -20.59 4.89
N ARG A 26 -7.03 -20.33 3.64
CA ARG A 26 -7.74 -20.80 2.44
C ARG A 26 -6.95 -21.94 1.80
N SER A 27 -7.52 -23.14 1.80
CA SER A 27 -7.01 -24.29 1.06
C SER A 27 -7.23 -24.07 -0.43
N TYR A 28 -6.21 -23.60 -1.14
CA TYR A 28 -6.17 -23.75 -2.59
C TYR A 28 -5.68 -25.17 -2.88
N ARG A 29 -6.54 -26.05 -3.41
CA ARG A 29 -6.10 -27.33 -3.98
C ARG A 29 -5.27 -27.03 -5.22
N ILE A 30 -3.99 -26.68 -5.05
CA ILE A 30 -3.02 -26.87 -6.12
C ILE A 30 -2.69 -28.35 -6.10
N ALA A 31 -3.06 -29.03 -7.18
CA ALA A 31 -2.49 -30.32 -7.53
C ALA A 31 -0.96 -30.14 -7.62
N VAL A 32 -0.25 -30.35 -6.50
CA VAL A 32 1.21 -30.40 -6.49
C VAL A 32 1.60 -31.73 -7.12
N SER A 33 1.59 -31.77 -8.45
CA SER A 33 2.42 -32.69 -9.20
C SER A 33 3.86 -32.17 -9.11
N PRO A 34 4.87 -33.03 -8.92
CA PRO A 34 6.28 -32.63 -9.06
C PRO A 34 6.62 -31.98 -10.41
N GLN A 35 5.71 -32.05 -11.41
CA GLN A 35 5.84 -31.38 -12.69
C GLN A 35 5.61 -29.85 -12.66
N PHE A 36 4.86 -29.31 -11.70
CA PHE A 36 4.46 -27.90 -11.70
C PHE A 36 5.10 -27.13 -10.54
N GLY A 37 5.77 -26.03 -10.88
CA GLY A 37 6.31 -25.06 -9.92
C GLY A 37 5.36 -23.88 -9.74
N HIS A 38 5.73 -22.95 -8.86
CA HIS A 38 4.97 -21.71 -8.64
C HIS A 38 4.65 -20.99 -9.95
N ASP A 39 5.68 -20.77 -10.79
CA ASP A 39 5.54 -20.00 -12.02
C ASP A 39 4.72 -20.71 -13.11
N SER A 40 4.43 -22.01 -12.95
CA SER A 40 3.52 -22.74 -13.82
C SER A 40 2.11 -22.13 -13.79
N PHE A 41 1.72 -21.44 -12.72
CA PHE A 41 0.47 -20.68 -12.68
C PHE A 41 0.39 -19.60 -13.77
N TYR A 42 1.53 -18.98 -14.11
CA TYR A 42 1.60 -17.94 -15.12
C TYR A 42 1.89 -18.47 -16.53
N THR A 43 2.63 -19.59 -16.64
CA THR A 43 3.14 -20.06 -17.94
C THR A 43 2.35 -21.22 -18.54
N ASP A 44 1.83 -22.13 -17.71
CA ASP A 44 1.16 -23.33 -18.19
C ASP A 44 -0.20 -22.98 -18.82
N SER A 45 -0.44 -23.45 -20.04
CA SER A 45 -1.68 -23.12 -20.77
C SER A 45 -2.93 -23.75 -20.16
N LEU A 46 -2.80 -24.95 -19.56
CA LEU A 46 -3.92 -25.63 -18.93
C LEU A 46 -4.32 -24.92 -17.65
N ILE A 47 -3.37 -24.60 -16.77
CA ILE A 47 -3.63 -23.85 -15.53
C ILE A 47 -4.26 -22.48 -15.84
N ARG A 48 -3.72 -21.74 -16.82
CA ARG A 48 -4.32 -20.46 -17.24
C ARG A 48 -5.73 -20.63 -17.79
N SER A 49 -6.03 -21.70 -18.53
CA SER A 49 -7.38 -21.96 -19.04
C SER A 49 -8.39 -22.20 -17.92
N TRP A 50 -7.98 -22.90 -16.85
CA TRP A 50 -8.81 -23.10 -15.66
C TRP A 50 -9.04 -21.78 -14.93
N TYR A 51 -8.01 -20.94 -14.80
CA TYR A 51 -8.14 -19.64 -14.17
C TYR A 51 -9.09 -18.70 -14.94
N LYS A 52 -9.00 -18.66 -16.28
CA LYS A 52 -9.96 -17.94 -17.12
C LYS A 52 -11.39 -18.48 -16.98
N SER A 53 -11.55 -19.78 -16.82
CA SER A 53 -12.85 -20.42 -16.59
C SER A 53 -13.43 -20.00 -15.23
N TYR A 54 -12.58 -19.96 -14.19
CA TYR A 54 -12.95 -19.45 -12.87
C TYR A 54 -13.36 -17.97 -12.90
N ILE A 55 -12.59 -17.10 -13.57
CA ILE A 55 -12.95 -15.69 -13.80
C ILE A 55 -14.34 -15.62 -14.45
N SER A 56 -14.55 -16.39 -15.51
CA SER A 56 -15.82 -16.40 -16.26
C SER A 56 -17.00 -16.78 -15.37
N MET A 57 -16.81 -17.79 -14.51
CA MET A 57 -17.81 -18.21 -13.52
C MET A 57 -18.12 -17.10 -12.51
N ILE A 58 -17.10 -16.44 -11.94
CA ILE A 58 -17.31 -15.38 -10.93
C ILE A 58 -18.03 -14.18 -11.53
N LEU A 59 -17.56 -13.67 -12.67
CA LEU A 59 -18.13 -12.48 -13.30
C LEU A 59 -19.57 -12.69 -13.77
N GLN A 60 -19.91 -13.91 -14.22
CA GLN A 60 -21.27 -14.26 -14.66
C GLN A 60 -22.17 -14.71 -13.52
N ARG A 61 -21.64 -14.91 -12.31
CA ARG A 61 -22.43 -15.32 -11.15
C ARG A 61 -23.52 -14.29 -10.88
N VAL A 62 -24.76 -14.76 -10.78
CA VAL A 62 -25.89 -13.94 -10.33
C VAL A 62 -25.94 -13.98 -8.81
N ASN A 63 -25.91 -12.80 -8.20
CA ASN A 63 -26.12 -12.66 -6.77
C ASN A 63 -27.51 -13.21 -6.41
N THR A 64 -27.58 -14.21 -5.53
CA THR A 64 -28.85 -14.85 -5.16
C THR A 64 -29.79 -13.94 -4.36
N TYR A 65 -29.28 -12.83 -3.81
CA TYR A 65 -30.06 -11.87 -3.06
C TYR A 65 -30.52 -10.67 -3.91
N SER A 66 -29.63 -10.06 -4.69
CA SER A 66 -29.98 -8.91 -5.54
C SER A 66 -30.52 -9.32 -6.91
N GLY A 67 -30.26 -10.55 -7.37
CA GLY A 67 -30.58 -10.99 -8.73
C GLY A 67 -29.69 -10.35 -9.81
N ILE A 68 -28.66 -9.59 -9.42
CA ILE A 68 -27.77 -8.88 -10.34
C ILE A 68 -26.54 -9.75 -10.62
N PRO A 69 -26.17 -9.99 -11.90
CA PRO A 69 -24.87 -10.59 -12.24
C PRO A 69 -23.72 -9.75 -11.69
N TYR A 70 -22.68 -10.37 -11.13
CA TYR A 70 -21.56 -9.62 -10.54
C TYR A 70 -20.91 -8.63 -11.50
N ARG A 71 -20.78 -8.97 -12.79
CA ARG A 71 -20.31 -8.03 -13.82
C ARG A 71 -21.16 -6.77 -14.01
N ASN A 72 -22.34 -6.70 -13.41
CA ASN A 72 -23.27 -5.57 -13.44
C ASN A 72 -23.57 -5.02 -12.03
N GLU A 73 -22.90 -5.49 -10.97
CA GLU A 73 -23.19 -5.14 -9.58
C GLU A 73 -22.42 -3.87 -9.16
N PRO A 74 -23.07 -2.69 -9.04
CA PRO A 74 -22.38 -1.43 -8.77
C PRO A 74 -21.71 -1.36 -7.39
N SER A 75 -22.03 -2.29 -6.48
CA SER A 75 -21.36 -2.43 -5.19
C SER A 75 -19.92 -2.94 -5.32
N ILE A 76 -19.57 -3.57 -6.45
CA ILE A 76 -18.21 -4.02 -6.74
C ILE A 76 -17.45 -2.83 -7.33
N PHE A 77 -16.33 -2.46 -6.71
CA PHE A 77 -15.49 -1.36 -7.20
C PHE A 77 -14.66 -1.77 -8.44
N GLY A 78 -14.06 -2.95 -8.37
CA GLY A 78 -13.17 -3.46 -9.41
C GLY A 78 -12.69 -4.88 -9.10
N TRP A 79 -11.96 -5.44 -10.06
CA TRP A 79 -11.37 -6.78 -9.99
C TRP A 79 -9.85 -6.66 -9.89
N GLU A 80 -9.23 -7.38 -8.95
CA GLU A 80 -7.77 -7.57 -8.95
C GLU A 80 -7.41 -8.97 -9.42
N LEU A 81 -6.38 -9.06 -10.25
CA LEU A 81 -6.01 -10.31 -10.92
C LEU A 81 -5.42 -11.34 -9.96
N ALA A 82 -4.54 -10.93 -9.05
CA ALA A 82 -3.97 -11.83 -8.05
C ALA A 82 -3.51 -11.02 -6.84
N ASN A 83 -3.63 -11.61 -5.66
CA ASN A 83 -2.98 -11.06 -4.48
C ASN A 83 -1.47 -11.35 -4.55
N GLU A 84 -0.65 -10.30 -4.52
CA GLU A 84 0.81 -10.38 -4.44
C GLU A 84 1.46 -11.35 -5.45
N PRO A 85 1.16 -11.25 -6.76
CA PRO A 85 1.82 -12.09 -7.75
C PRO A 85 3.33 -11.83 -7.72
N ARG A 86 4.13 -12.90 -7.81
CA ARG A 86 5.60 -12.85 -7.88
C ARG A 86 6.10 -13.93 -8.84
N SER A 87 7.32 -13.82 -9.33
CA SER A 87 7.90 -14.86 -10.19
C SER A 87 9.39 -15.02 -9.93
N SER A 88 9.92 -16.19 -10.29
CA SER A 88 11.37 -16.40 -10.35
C SER A 88 12.02 -15.65 -11.53
N ASP A 89 11.25 -15.19 -12.52
CA ASP A 89 11.72 -14.39 -13.64
C ASP A 89 12.00 -12.94 -13.24
N ARG A 90 13.27 -12.64 -13.00
CA ARG A 90 13.73 -11.30 -12.61
C ARG A 90 13.53 -10.23 -13.69
N SER A 91 13.20 -10.60 -14.93
CA SER A 91 12.86 -9.62 -15.97
C SER A 91 11.42 -9.10 -15.85
N ALA A 92 10.60 -9.70 -14.99
CA ALA A 92 9.17 -9.48 -14.83
C ALA A 92 8.30 -9.87 -16.05
N GLY A 93 8.90 -10.36 -17.14
CA GLY A 93 8.21 -10.66 -18.39
C GLY A 93 7.09 -11.68 -18.23
N ILE A 94 7.31 -12.73 -17.42
CA ILE A 94 6.28 -13.75 -17.14
C ILE A 94 5.01 -13.14 -16.55
N VAL A 95 5.15 -12.33 -15.49
CA VAL A 95 3.98 -11.75 -14.81
C VAL A 95 3.33 -10.66 -15.66
N THR A 96 4.12 -9.80 -16.32
CA THR A 96 3.55 -8.74 -17.18
C THR A 96 2.74 -9.32 -18.34
N GLN A 97 3.23 -10.37 -19.01
CA GLN A 97 2.47 -11.04 -20.08
C GLN A 97 1.18 -11.67 -19.55
N TRP A 98 1.23 -12.28 -18.36
CA TRP A 98 0.06 -12.85 -17.71
C TRP A 98 -0.97 -11.79 -17.31
N VAL A 99 -0.51 -10.64 -16.78
CA VAL A 99 -1.36 -9.48 -16.44
C VAL A 99 -2.07 -8.96 -17.69
N GLU A 100 -1.35 -8.79 -18.81
CA GLU A 100 -1.93 -8.34 -20.08
C GLU A 100 -2.98 -9.32 -20.61
N GLU A 101 -2.68 -10.62 -20.61
CA GLU A 101 -3.61 -11.65 -21.07
C GLU A 101 -4.90 -11.68 -20.24
N LEU A 102 -4.79 -11.66 -18.92
CA LEU A 102 -5.94 -11.84 -18.04
C LEU A 102 -6.76 -10.58 -17.82
N SER A 103 -6.13 -9.41 -17.72
CA SER A 103 -6.88 -8.16 -17.65
C SER A 103 -7.71 -7.93 -18.92
N HIS A 104 -7.17 -8.25 -20.11
CA HIS A 104 -7.95 -8.25 -21.34
C HIS A 104 -9.11 -9.26 -21.31
N HIS A 105 -8.89 -10.47 -20.76
CA HIS A 105 -9.95 -11.46 -20.61
C HIS A 105 -11.07 -10.96 -19.68
N VAL A 106 -10.73 -10.37 -18.53
CA VAL A 106 -11.69 -9.72 -17.62
C VAL A 106 -12.48 -8.64 -18.36
N LYS A 107 -11.79 -7.70 -19.04
CA LYS A 107 -12.43 -6.61 -19.80
C LYS A 107 -13.32 -7.10 -20.95
N SER A 108 -13.05 -8.27 -21.51
CA SER A 108 -13.90 -8.88 -22.54
C SER A 108 -15.24 -9.40 -21.98
N LEU A 109 -15.29 -9.71 -20.69
CA LEU A 109 -16.45 -10.24 -19.98
C LEU A 109 -17.21 -9.17 -19.19
N ASP A 110 -16.49 -8.15 -18.72
CA ASP A 110 -16.99 -7.06 -17.88
C ASP A 110 -16.36 -5.72 -18.30
N THR A 111 -17.19 -4.84 -18.85
CA THR A 111 -16.81 -3.49 -19.29
C THR A 111 -17.22 -2.41 -18.30
N ASN A 112 -17.89 -2.77 -17.19
CA ASN A 112 -18.40 -1.83 -16.20
C ASN A 112 -17.37 -1.56 -15.10
N HIS A 113 -16.67 -2.60 -14.66
CA HIS A 113 -15.78 -2.52 -13.50
C HIS A 113 -14.33 -2.19 -13.84
N LEU A 114 -13.65 -1.58 -12.89
CA LEU A 114 -12.22 -1.33 -12.95
C LEU A 114 -11.42 -2.63 -12.78
N VAL A 115 -10.20 -2.67 -13.28
CA VAL A 115 -9.27 -3.79 -13.16
C VAL A 115 -7.93 -3.28 -12.64
N GLY A 116 -7.47 -3.89 -11.55
CA GLY A 116 -6.15 -3.68 -10.95
C GLY A 116 -5.35 -4.98 -10.93
N THR A 117 -4.09 -4.90 -10.51
CA THR A 117 -3.21 -6.07 -10.48
C THR A 117 -3.30 -6.84 -9.16
N GLY A 118 -3.42 -6.13 -8.02
CA GLY A 118 -3.28 -6.69 -6.67
C GLY A 118 -1.82 -6.91 -6.24
N GLU A 119 -0.88 -6.24 -6.91
CA GLU A 119 0.55 -6.38 -6.64
C GLU A 119 1.05 -5.50 -5.50
N GLU A 120 2.23 -5.84 -4.97
CA GLU A 120 2.82 -5.13 -3.85
C GLU A 120 3.50 -3.82 -4.24
N GLY A 121 3.83 -3.66 -5.53
CA GLY A 121 4.50 -2.47 -6.07
C GLY A 121 6.01 -2.63 -6.30
N PHE A 122 6.58 -3.83 -6.18
CA PHE A 122 8.01 -4.02 -6.49
C PHE A 122 8.31 -3.81 -7.98
N ASP A 123 9.55 -3.46 -8.28
CA ASP A 123 9.92 -3.10 -9.65
C ASP A 123 11.30 -3.64 -10.08
N ILE A 124 11.65 -3.35 -11.33
CA ILE A 124 12.95 -3.60 -11.96
C ILE A 124 13.71 -2.30 -12.25
N THR A 125 13.09 -1.14 -12.02
CA THR A 125 13.63 0.18 -12.41
C THR A 125 14.14 0.99 -11.22
N ARG A 126 15.20 0.53 -10.55
CA ARG A 126 15.80 1.21 -9.39
C ARG A 126 15.98 2.73 -9.53
N GLY A 127 16.36 3.22 -10.71
CA GLY A 127 16.59 4.65 -10.97
C GLY A 127 15.33 5.52 -10.88
N SER A 128 14.14 4.90 -10.84
CA SER A 128 12.86 5.57 -10.74
C SER A 128 12.44 5.87 -9.30
N TYR A 129 13.23 5.46 -8.29
CA TYR A 129 12.84 5.48 -6.87
C TYR A 129 13.84 6.23 -5.98
N SER A 130 13.36 6.73 -4.85
CA SER A 130 14.11 7.46 -3.83
C SER A 130 14.95 6.52 -2.95
N THR A 131 15.85 5.76 -3.59
CA THR A 131 16.57 4.60 -3.00
C THR A 131 17.36 4.87 -1.71
N SER A 132 17.76 6.12 -1.45
CA SER A 132 18.42 6.53 -0.20
C SER A 132 17.55 6.34 1.04
N PHE A 133 16.23 6.38 0.91
CA PHE A 133 15.28 6.25 2.02
C PHE A 133 14.86 4.80 2.30
N TYR A 134 15.29 3.84 1.48
CA TYR A 134 14.95 2.42 1.62
C TYR A 134 16.03 1.59 2.31
N ASN A 135 16.93 2.19 3.08
CA ASN A 135 17.93 1.49 3.90
C ASN A 135 18.67 0.34 3.17
N ASN A 136 19.08 0.58 1.91
CA ASN A 136 19.72 -0.41 1.03
C ASN A 136 18.89 -1.66 0.67
N GLN A 137 17.57 -1.64 0.83
CA GLN A 137 16.64 -2.70 0.41
C GLN A 137 16.43 -2.67 -1.12
N GLN A 138 17.49 -2.92 -1.88
CA GLN A 138 17.48 -2.80 -3.35
C GLN A 138 16.61 -3.87 -4.04
N TRP A 139 16.34 -4.98 -3.35
CA TRP A 139 15.49 -6.06 -3.83
C TRP A 139 14.05 -5.62 -4.14
N LEU A 140 13.61 -4.49 -3.57
CA LEU A 140 12.31 -3.86 -3.86
C LEU A 140 12.22 -3.38 -5.31
N PHE A 141 13.35 -3.11 -5.98
CA PHE A 141 13.41 -2.42 -7.28
C PHE A 141 14.41 -3.00 -8.29
N ASP A 142 14.99 -4.17 -8.01
CA ASP A 142 16.01 -4.81 -8.86
C ASP A 142 15.50 -6.08 -9.57
N GLY A 143 14.20 -6.33 -9.53
CA GLY A 143 13.56 -7.51 -10.10
C GLY A 143 13.66 -8.78 -9.26
N THR A 144 14.18 -8.73 -8.04
CA THR A 144 14.25 -9.91 -7.15
C THR A 144 12.88 -10.59 -6.96
N SER A 145 11.78 -9.83 -6.95
CA SER A 145 10.40 -10.36 -6.82
C SER A 145 9.77 -10.82 -8.14
N GLY A 146 10.46 -10.64 -9.27
CA GLY A 146 10.00 -11.03 -10.61
C GLY A 146 8.73 -10.32 -11.09
N VAL A 147 8.54 -9.06 -10.65
CA VAL A 147 7.45 -8.18 -11.06
C VAL A 147 7.97 -6.78 -11.37
N SER A 148 7.23 -6.05 -12.19
CA SER A 148 7.51 -4.65 -12.52
C SER A 148 6.24 -3.84 -12.38
N PHE A 149 6.15 -3.08 -11.28
CA PHE A 149 5.06 -2.14 -11.04
C PHE A 149 4.79 -1.25 -12.25
N LEU A 150 5.84 -0.63 -12.82
CA LEU A 150 5.69 0.22 -14.00
C LEU A 150 5.17 -0.54 -15.22
N SER A 151 5.71 -1.73 -15.50
CA SER A 151 5.30 -2.50 -16.69
C SER A 151 3.88 -3.03 -16.56
N ASN A 152 3.54 -3.60 -15.40
CA ASN A 152 2.21 -4.12 -15.10
C ASN A 152 1.17 -2.98 -15.09
N SER A 153 1.49 -1.87 -14.41
CA SER A 153 0.63 -0.70 -14.38
C SER A 153 0.52 -0.01 -15.72
N ALA A 154 1.42 -0.21 -16.69
CA ALA A 154 1.30 0.39 -18.03
C ALA A 154 0.34 -0.35 -18.95
N VAL A 155 -0.04 -1.60 -18.64
CA VAL A 155 -0.96 -2.42 -19.44
C VAL A 155 -2.29 -1.70 -19.65
N ASN A 156 -2.77 -1.57 -20.89
CA ASN A 156 -3.94 -0.74 -21.23
C ASN A 156 -5.24 -1.17 -20.53
N SER A 157 -5.42 -2.47 -20.29
CA SER A 157 -6.58 -3.05 -19.62
C SER A 157 -6.53 -2.97 -18.09
N ILE A 158 -5.49 -2.38 -17.51
CA ILE A 158 -5.41 -2.02 -16.09
C ILE A 158 -5.87 -0.58 -15.92
N ASP A 159 -6.86 -0.32 -15.07
CA ASP A 159 -7.42 1.02 -14.90
C ASP A 159 -6.79 1.79 -13.75
N PHE A 160 -6.29 1.10 -12.72
CA PHE A 160 -5.61 1.69 -11.58
C PHE A 160 -4.37 0.87 -11.19
N ALA A 161 -3.35 1.57 -10.71
CA ALA A 161 -2.15 0.96 -10.17
C ALA A 161 -2.40 0.52 -8.72
N SER A 162 -1.94 -0.67 -8.36
CA SER A 162 -2.08 -1.23 -7.01
C SER A 162 -0.72 -1.42 -6.35
N ILE A 163 -0.63 -1.16 -5.05
CA ILE A 163 0.55 -1.44 -4.22
C ILE A 163 0.12 -1.93 -2.84
N HIS A 164 0.99 -2.67 -2.18
CA HIS A 164 0.87 -3.00 -0.75
C HIS A 164 1.94 -2.23 0.04
N LEU A 165 1.82 -2.20 1.38
CA LEU A 165 2.79 -1.50 2.23
C LEU A 165 2.97 -2.16 3.60
N TYR A 166 4.11 -2.84 3.77
CA TYR A 166 4.49 -3.55 5.00
C TYR A 166 5.96 -3.33 5.37
N PRO A 167 6.38 -2.11 5.75
CA PRO A 167 7.78 -1.76 5.94
C PRO A 167 8.47 -2.61 7.01
N GLU A 168 7.77 -2.98 8.10
CA GLU A 168 8.33 -3.86 9.14
C GLU A 168 8.71 -5.25 8.58
N SER A 169 7.92 -5.79 7.63
CA SER A 169 8.23 -7.06 6.96
C SER A 169 9.36 -6.93 5.93
N TRP A 170 9.65 -5.70 5.48
CA TRP A 170 10.72 -5.38 4.53
C TRP A 170 11.99 -4.87 5.23
N ASN A 171 12.04 -4.94 6.56
CA ASN A 171 13.13 -4.42 7.40
C ASN A 171 13.39 -2.93 7.14
N LEU A 172 12.31 -2.16 7.07
CA LEU A 172 12.27 -0.72 6.92
C LEU A 172 11.55 -0.07 8.11
N PRO A 173 11.95 1.14 8.52
CA PRO A 173 11.20 1.91 9.50
C PRO A 173 9.87 2.43 8.90
N ASN A 174 8.86 2.64 9.75
CA ASN A 174 7.51 3.02 9.32
C ASN A 174 7.45 4.31 8.49
N ASN A 175 8.36 5.26 8.71
CA ASN A 175 8.42 6.51 7.92
C ASN A 175 8.81 6.26 6.45
N SER A 176 9.42 5.13 6.10
CA SER A 176 9.67 4.74 4.71
C SER A 176 8.37 4.57 3.91
N GLY A 177 7.24 4.34 4.58
CA GLY A 177 5.93 4.24 3.94
C GLY A 177 5.48 5.53 3.27
N ASN A 178 5.82 6.70 3.81
CA ASN A 178 5.53 7.98 3.17
C ASN A 178 6.27 8.11 1.83
N VAL A 179 7.53 7.67 1.78
CA VAL A 179 8.35 7.65 0.56
C VAL A 179 7.79 6.64 -0.44
N TRP A 180 7.42 5.44 0.02
CA TRP A 180 6.76 4.42 -0.81
C TRP A 180 5.50 4.93 -1.49
N ILE A 181 4.62 5.61 -0.75
CA ILE A 181 3.39 6.21 -1.29
C ILE A 181 3.72 7.27 -2.35
N ARG A 182 4.69 8.16 -2.07
CA ARG A 182 5.06 9.26 -2.98
C ARG A 182 5.67 8.76 -4.28
N ASP A 183 6.64 7.86 -4.20
CA ASP A 183 7.29 7.30 -5.39
C ASP A 183 6.25 6.61 -6.29
N HIS A 184 5.44 5.71 -5.73
CA HIS A 184 4.41 5.03 -6.52
C HIS A 184 3.34 5.98 -7.05
N ARG A 185 2.98 7.01 -6.29
CA ARG A 185 2.01 7.99 -6.75
C ARG A 185 2.54 8.80 -7.93
N ARG A 186 3.80 9.23 -7.87
CA ARG A 186 4.47 9.91 -8.99
C ARG A 186 4.52 9.01 -10.23
N LEU A 187 4.91 7.75 -10.06
CA LEU A 187 5.01 6.79 -11.16
C LEU A 187 3.65 6.45 -11.79
N ALA A 188 2.63 6.15 -10.97
CA ALA A 188 1.25 5.96 -11.45
C ALA A 188 0.71 7.22 -12.16
N GLY A 189 1.05 8.40 -11.65
CA GLY A 189 0.71 9.69 -12.26
C GLY A 189 1.31 9.87 -13.65
N ALA A 190 2.57 9.48 -13.86
CA ALA A 190 3.21 9.51 -15.17
C ALA A 190 2.50 8.59 -16.19
N LEU A 191 1.91 7.49 -15.71
CA LEU A 191 1.06 6.58 -16.50
C LEU A 191 -0.39 7.06 -16.63
N ARG A 192 -0.75 8.20 -16.00
CA ARG A 192 -2.12 8.74 -15.91
C ARG A 192 -3.11 7.76 -15.27
N LYS A 193 -2.64 6.95 -14.33
CA LYS A 193 -3.48 6.00 -13.59
C LYS A 193 -3.62 6.43 -12.13
N PRO A 194 -4.80 6.26 -11.52
CA PRO A 194 -4.96 6.38 -10.07
C PRO A 194 -4.09 5.34 -9.36
N LEU A 195 -3.56 5.70 -8.18
CA LEU A 195 -2.90 4.76 -7.28
C LEU A 195 -3.86 4.35 -6.17
N VAL A 196 -4.03 3.05 -5.96
CA VAL A 196 -4.74 2.46 -4.81
C VAL A 196 -3.76 1.65 -4.00
N LEU A 197 -3.79 1.80 -2.67
CA LEU A 197 -3.11 0.85 -1.79
C LEU A 197 -4.05 -0.32 -1.50
N GLY A 198 -3.82 -1.47 -2.13
CA GLY A 198 -4.59 -2.69 -1.92
C GLY A 198 -4.49 -3.19 -0.48
N GLU A 199 -3.32 -2.98 0.14
CA GLU A 199 -3.10 -3.29 1.54
C GLU A 199 -2.07 -2.34 2.18
N PHE A 200 -2.27 -1.98 3.44
CA PHE A 200 -1.22 -1.41 4.26
C PHE A 200 -1.39 -1.79 5.73
N GLY A 201 -0.29 -2.02 6.43
CA GLY A 201 -0.34 -2.39 7.84
C GLY A 201 0.98 -2.26 8.58
N VAL A 202 0.89 -1.99 9.88
CA VAL A 202 2.02 -2.12 10.82
C VAL A 202 1.58 -2.86 12.08
N ARG A 203 2.49 -3.61 12.70
CA ARG A 203 2.26 -4.32 13.95
C ARG A 203 2.29 -3.36 15.12
N THR A 204 3.27 -2.45 15.11
CA THR A 204 3.49 -1.47 16.18
C THR A 204 3.19 -0.04 15.72
N LEU A 205 2.79 0.82 16.65
CA LEU A 205 2.54 2.25 16.38
C LEU A 205 1.48 2.51 15.28
N LYS A 206 0.44 1.67 15.20
CA LYS A 206 -0.64 1.73 14.20
C LYS A 206 -1.21 3.15 14.03
N ALA A 207 -1.75 3.74 15.09
CA ALA A 207 -2.41 5.05 15.01
C ALA A 207 -1.52 6.17 14.43
N PRO A 208 -0.36 6.53 15.01
CA PRO A 208 0.45 7.62 14.45
C PRO A 208 1.01 7.30 13.05
N THR A 209 1.23 6.02 12.73
CA THR A 209 1.66 5.59 11.39
C THR A 209 0.57 5.77 10.35
N TYR A 210 -0.64 5.27 10.63
CA TYR A 210 -1.76 5.40 9.70
C TYR A 210 -2.18 6.86 9.51
N ASP A 211 -2.11 7.69 10.55
CA ASP A 211 -2.37 9.13 10.43
C ASP A 211 -1.39 9.81 9.46
N SER A 212 -0.09 9.46 9.54
CA SER A 212 0.93 9.98 8.63
C SER A 212 0.75 9.47 7.19
N TRP A 213 0.54 8.17 7.00
CA TRP A 213 0.38 7.57 5.67
C TRP A 213 -0.90 8.01 4.97
N LEU A 214 -2.05 8.02 5.66
CA LEU A 214 -3.32 8.47 5.07
C LEU A 214 -3.28 9.97 4.72
N THR A 215 -2.60 10.78 5.54
CA THR A 215 -2.34 12.19 5.20
C THR A 215 -1.53 12.29 3.90
N THR A 216 -0.51 11.45 3.75
CA THR A 216 0.34 11.42 2.54
C THR A 216 -0.44 10.96 1.32
N MET A 217 -1.21 9.87 1.41
CA MET A 217 -2.09 9.40 0.34
C MET A 217 -3.07 10.49 -0.10
N LEU A 218 -3.73 11.15 0.86
CA LEU A 218 -4.72 12.17 0.59
C LEU A 218 -4.12 13.40 -0.10
N LEU A 219 -3.00 13.92 0.40
CA LEU A 219 -2.40 15.16 -0.12
C LEU A 219 -1.66 14.93 -1.43
N ASP A 220 -0.88 13.85 -1.54
CA ASP A 220 -0.09 13.55 -2.74
C ASP A 220 -0.97 12.93 -3.85
N GLY A 221 -2.24 12.66 -3.54
CA GLY A 221 -3.28 12.39 -4.52
C GLY A 221 -3.39 10.93 -4.93
N ALA A 222 -3.05 9.99 -4.05
CA ALA A 222 -3.52 8.61 -4.18
C ALA A 222 -5.06 8.58 -4.12
N ALA A 223 -5.67 7.57 -4.74
CA ALA A 223 -7.12 7.44 -4.83
C ALA A 223 -7.74 6.88 -3.53
N GLY A 224 -6.97 6.10 -2.77
CA GLY A 224 -7.40 5.52 -1.51
C GLY A 224 -6.48 4.38 -1.07
N GLY A 225 -6.81 3.77 0.06
CA GLY A 225 -6.10 2.61 0.56
C GLY A 225 -6.96 1.76 1.48
N LEU A 226 -6.67 0.46 1.51
CA LEU A 226 -7.34 -0.51 2.37
C LEU A 226 -6.37 -0.96 3.47
N VAL A 227 -6.78 -0.82 4.72
CA VAL A 227 -5.96 -1.21 5.86
C VAL A 227 -6.06 -2.71 6.09
N TRP A 228 -4.92 -3.37 6.30
CA TRP A 228 -4.83 -4.77 6.69
C TRP A 228 -4.67 -4.90 8.21
N GLN A 229 -5.60 -5.50 8.94
CA GLN A 229 -6.96 -5.79 8.52
C GLN A 229 -7.95 -5.48 9.65
N VAL A 230 -9.17 -5.11 9.27
CA VAL A 230 -10.27 -4.99 10.22
C VAL A 230 -10.70 -6.39 10.65
N LEU A 231 -10.56 -6.70 11.94
CA LEU A 231 -10.96 -7.99 12.48
C LEU A 231 -12.40 -7.97 12.99
N GLU A 232 -13.16 -9.00 12.63
CA GLU A 232 -14.51 -9.24 13.16
C GLU A 232 -14.49 -10.28 14.30
N GLY A 233 -15.27 -9.99 15.35
CA GLY A 233 -15.44 -10.89 16.49
C GLY A 233 -14.12 -11.28 17.15
N LEU A 234 -13.97 -12.58 17.41
CA LEU A 234 -12.81 -13.16 18.11
C LEU A 234 -11.81 -13.85 17.16
N ARG A 235 -11.87 -13.61 15.84
CA ARG A 235 -10.84 -14.14 14.91
C ARG A 235 -9.46 -13.70 15.38
N GLY A 236 -8.51 -14.63 15.45
CA GLY A 236 -7.14 -14.33 15.90
C GLY A 236 -6.43 -13.37 14.96
N ASP A 237 -5.50 -12.58 15.52
CA ASP A 237 -4.55 -11.76 14.75
C ASP A 237 -3.23 -12.51 14.68
N ALA A 238 -3.08 -13.41 13.71
CA ALA A 238 -1.90 -14.28 13.62
C ALA A 238 -0.62 -13.50 13.27
N GLU A 239 -0.75 -12.40 12.52
CA GLU A 239 0.37 -11.67 11.95
C GLU A 239 0.68 -10.36 12.70
N GLY A 240 -0.23 -9.90 13.55
CA GLY A 240 -0.09 -8.71 14.39
C GLY A 240 -0.54 -7.40 13.71
N PHE A 241 -0.97 -7.46 12.46
CA PHE A 241 -1.40 -6.29 11.68
C PHE A 241 -2.87 -5.92 11.94
N GLY A 242 -3.68 -6.91 12.34
CA GLY A 242 -5.10 -6.71 12.55
C GLY A 242 -5.41 -5.74 13.69
N PHE A 243 -6.60 -5.14 13.63
CA PHE A 243 -7.12 -4.29 14.69
C PHE A 243 -8.64 -4.44 14.81
N ARG A 244 -9.17 -4.07 15.98
CA ARG A 244 -10.61 -4.05 16.25
C ARG A 244 -11.05 -2.67 16.72
N CYS A 245 -12.09 -2.12 16.12
CA CYS A 245 -12.51 -0.76 16.46
C CYS A 245 -12.99 -0.57 17.91
N PHE A 246 -13.47 -1.62 18.56
CA PHE A 246 -13.85 -1.56 19.96
C PHE A 246 -12.66 -1.66 20.94
N GLN A 247 -11.47 -2.00 20.45
CA GLN A 247 -10.22 -2.06 21.24
C GLN A 247 -9.27 -0.91 20.88
N GLU A 248 -9.24 -0.50 19.62
CA GLU A 248 -8.30 0.48 19.07
C GLU A 248 -9.02 1.73 18.53
N PHE A 249 -9.65 2.47 19.45
CA PHE A 249 -10.46 3.66 19.10
C PHE A 249 -9.70 4.72 18.32
N SER A 250 -8.40 4.93 18.61
CA SER A 250 -7.57 5.90 17.91
C SER A 250 -7.39 5.54 16.44
N VAL A 251 -7.06 4.28 16.14
CA VAL A 251 -6.95 3.75 14.78
C VAL A 251 -8.25 3.96 14.01
N CYS A 252 -9.39 3.54 14.56
CA CYS A 252 -10.66 3.69 13.87
C CYS A 252 -11.17 5.14 13.78
N SER A 253 -10.75 6.03 14.70
CA SER A 253 -11.00 7.47 14.56
C SER A 253 -10.24 8.05 13.37
N ILE A 254 -8.95 7.72 13.24
CA ILE A 254 -8.10 8.16 12.12
C ILE A 254 -8.63 7.68 10.78
N LEU A 255 -9.01 6.40 10.68
CA LEU A 255 -9.56 5.83 9.45
C LEU A 255 -10.88 6.52 9.04
N ARG A 256 -11.81 6.72 9.99
CA ARG A 256 -13.08 7.42 9.72
C ARG A 256 -12.86 8.87 9.30
N ASN A 257 -11.98 9.59 10.00
CA ASN A 257 -11.66 10.98 9.65
C ASN A 257 -11.03 11.08 8.27
N SER A 258 -10.10 10.17 7.95
CA SER A 258 -9.47 10.10 6.63
C SER A 258 -10.49 9.82 5.54
N ALA A 259 -11.37 8.83 5.72
CA ALA A 259 -12.44 8.52 4.76
C ALA A 259 -13.36 9.72 4.48
N SER A 260 -13.72 10.49 5.52
CA SER A 260 -14.48 11.74 5.38
C SER A 260 -13.72 12.80 4.55
N LEU A 261 -12.40 12.93 4.75
CA LEU A 261 -11.56 13.87 3.99
C LEU A 261 -11.40 13.45 2.53
N PHE A 262 -11.23 12.16 2.23
CA PHE A 262 -11.24 11.65 0.86
C PHE A 262 -12.58 11.93 0.17
N SER A 263 -13.69 11.73 0.89
CA SER A 263 -15.03 12.01 0.38
C SER A 263 -15.23 13.49 0.09
N LEU A 264 -14.78 14.36 1.01
CA LEU A 264 -14.81 15.82 0.81
C LEU A 264 -13.97 16.23 -0.41
N LYS A 265 -12.71 15.76 -0.49
CA LYS A 265 -11.82 16.05 -1.62
C LYS A 265 -12.42 15.62 -2.96
N SER A 266 -13.07 14.46 -3.00
CA SER A 266 -13.77 13.95 -4.19
C SER A 266 -14.91 14.87 -4.62
N GLN A 267 -15.69 15.40 -3.66
CA GLN A 267 -16.82 16.29 -3.94
C GLN A 267 -16.39 17.72 -4.32
N THR A 268 -15.32 18.24 -3.71
CA THR A 268 -14.87 19.63 -3.91
C THR A 268 -13.75 19.78 -4.94
N GLY A 269 -13.15 18.68 -5.39
CA GLY A 269 -11.99 18.64 -6.28
C GLY A 269 -10.65 18.93 -5.61
N ALA A 270 -10.63 19.65 -4.47
CA ALA A 270 -9.43 19.96 -3.71
C ALA A 270 -9.73 20.24 -2.23
N LEU A 271 -8.70 20.08 -1.38
CA LEU A 271 -8.72 20.59 -0.01
C LEU A 271 -8.09 21.98 0.01
N SER A 272 -8.70 22.93 0.72
CA SER A 272 -8.13 24.27 0.87
C SER A 272 -6.82 24.19 1.63
N PRO A 273 -5.71 24.70 1.08
CA PRO A 273 -4.42 24.67 1.76
C PRO A 273 -4.41 25.64 2.96
N PRO A 274 -3.53 25.41 3.95
CA PRO A 274 -3.26 26.36 5.02
C PRO A 274 -2.84 27.75 4.49
N ALA A 275 -3.21 28.81 5.21
CA ALA A 275 -2.89 30.18 4.77
C ALA A 275 -1.40 30.55 4.88
N ALA A 276 -0.64 29.83 5.70
CA ALA A 276 0.76 30.12 5.96
C ALA A 276 1.55 28.85 6.31
N PHE A 277 2.86 28.94 6.14
CA PHE A 277 3.79 27.96 6.67
C PHE A 277 3.80 28.00 8.21
N SER A 278 3.85 26.84 8.85
CA SER A 278 4.06 26.72 10.29
C SER A 278 4.73 25.38 10.62
N LEU A 279 5.68 25.39 11.57
CA LEU A 279 6.23 24.17 12.16
C LEU A 279 5.74 24.00 13.59
N ARG A 280 4.96 22.94 13.83
CA ARG A 280 4.49 22.61 15.18
C ARG A 280 5.59 21.94 15.97
N GLN A 281 5.54 22.11 17.29
CA GLN A 281 6.36 21.27 18.17
C GLN A 281 5.96 19.81 17.98
N ASN A 282 6.94 18.94 17.73
CA ASN A 282 6.73 17.50 17.60
C ASN A 282 5.98 16.96 18.81
N TYR A 283 5.14 15.95 18.60
CA TYR A 283 4.38 15.33 19.67
C TYR A 283 4.46 13.80 19.60
N PRO A 284 4.75 13.13 20.73
CA PRO A 284 5.07 13.70 22.04
C PRO A 284 6.45 14.42 22.07
N ASN A 285 6.67 15.31 23.05
CA ASN A 285 7.98 15.89 23.36
C ASN A 285 8.05 16.29 24.86
N PRO A 286 8.88 15.64 25.71
CA PRO A 286 9.79 14.55 25.39
C PRO A 286 9.08 13.32 24.83
N PHE A 287 9.80 12.50 24.06
CA PHE A 287 9.28 11.27 23.47
C PHE A 287 10.13 10.06 23.79
N ASN A 288 9.52 8.87 23.72
CA ASN A 288 10.19 7.59 23.78
C ASN A 288 10.00 6.83 22.46
N GLY A 289 11.11 6.59 21.77
CA GLY A 289 11.20 5.84 20.53
C GLY A 289 10.78 6.65 19.32
N VAL A 290 9.50 6.99 19.21
CA VAL A 290 8.91 7.61 18.01
C VAL A 290 8.13 8.88 18.35
N THR A 291 8.20 9.88 17.46
CA THR A 291 7.43 11.13 17.56
C THR A 291 6.96 11.57 16.17
N THR A 292 5.94 12.44 16.13
CA THR A 292 5.42 13.00 14.88
C THR A 292 5.83 14.46 14.75
N ILE A 293 6.40 14.82 13.60
CA ILE A 293 6.69 16.19 13.17
C ILE A 293 5.53 16.65 12.29
N SER A 294 4.86 17.73 12.68
CA SER A 294 3.72 18.29 11.94
C SER A 294 4.01 19.71 11.47
N TYR A 295 3.70 19.99 10.21
CA TYR A 295 3.93 21.30 9.59
C TYR A 295 2.87 21.60 8.53
N SER A 296 2.66 22.88 8.23
CA SER A 296 1.73 23.32 7.19
C SER A 296 2.49 23.88 6.00
N LEU A 297 2.04 23.54 4.79
CA LEU A 297 2.55 24.07 3.54
C LEU A 297 1.43 24.88 2.84
N PRO A 298 1.60 26.20 2.63
CA PRO A 298 0.59 27.01 1.95
C PRO A 298 0.57 26.81 0.43
N GLU A 299 1.68 26.32 -0.13
CA GLU A 299 1.89 26.11 -1.55
C GLU A 299 2.77 24.87 -1.79
N VAL A 300 2.77 24.37 -3.02
CA VAL A 300 3.65 23.26 -3.42
C VAL A 300 5.10 23.68 -3.21
N SER A 301 5.84 22.89 -2.43
CA SER A 301 7.17 23.26 -1.97
C SER A 301 8.13 22.07 -2.02
N HIS A 302 9.38 22.34 -2.36
CA HIS A 302 10.46 21.43 -2.02
C HIS A 302 10.73 21.50 -0.52
N VAL A 303 10.61 20.37 0.17
CA VAL A 303 10.72 20.26 1.63
C VAL A 303 11.92 19.41 1.99
N SER A 304 12.79 19.95 2.85
CA SER A 304 13.88 19.21 3.48
C SER A 304 13.70 19.20 4.99
N ILE A 305 13.67 18.02 5.59
CA ILE A 305 13.62 17.82 7.05
C ILE A 305 14.87 17.07 7.49
N GLY A 306 15.80 17.79 8.10
CA GLY A 306 17.01 17.24 8.69
C GLY A 306 16.92 17.16 10.20
N VAL A 307 17.49 16.12 10.80
CA VAL A 307 17.68 15.96 12.24
C VAL A 307 19.16 16.14 12.58
N PHE A 308 19.44 16.90 13.63
CA PHE A 308 20.78 17.30 14.07
C PHE A 308 20.96 17.02 15.56
N ASN A 309 22.18 16.68 15.97
CA ASN A 309 22.52 16.55 17.39
C ASN A 309 22.86 17.93 18.02
N ILE A 310 23.26 17.94 19.30
CA ILE A 310 23.56 19.18 20.03
C ILE A 310 24.80 19.94 19.52
N THR A 311 25.73 19.25 18.85
CA THR A 311 26.92 19.87 18.24
C THR A 311 26.61 20.43 16.84
N GLY A 312 25.41 20.19 16.32
CA GLY A 312 24.97 20.62 14.99
C GLY A 312 25.32 19.65 13.87
N GLU A 313 25.83 18.46 14.21
CA GLU A 313 26.10 17.42 13.22
C GLU A 313 24.79 16.81 12.72
N HIS A 314 24.76 16.53 11.42
CA HIS A 314 23.62 15.93 10.76
C HIS A 314 23.51 14.45 11.13
N VAL A 315 22.35 14.06 11.66
CA VAL A 315 22.04 12.69 12.10
C VAL A 315 21.32 11.92 11.00
N THR A 316 20.23 12.48 10.45
CA THR A 316 19.45 11.83 9.38
C THR A 316 18.55 12.84 8.66
N ILE A 317 18.21 12.52 7.40
CA ILE A 317 17.21 13.21 6.60
C ILE A 317 15.92 12.40 6.67
N LEU A 318 14.81 13.05 7.04
CA LEU A 318 13.48 12.43 7.08
C LEU A 318 12.69 12.64 5.80
N VAL A 319 12.89 13.80 5.18
CA VAL A 319 12.23 14.22 3.93
C VAL A 319 13.22 15.05 3.14
N ASP A 320 13.29 14.82 1.84
CA ASP A 320 13.97 15.67 0.86
C ASP A 320 13.27 15.48 -0.49
N ASP A 321 12.11 16.14 -0.65
CA ASP A 321 11.21 15.92 -1.80
C ASP A 321 10.26 17.10 -2.03
N VAL A 322 9.64 17.15 -3.21
CA VAL A 322 8.55 18.07 -3.52
C VAL A 322 7.24 17.55 -2.93
N GLN A 323 6.55 18.40 -2.17
CA GLN A 323 5.29 18.08 -1.53
C GLN A 323 4.19 19.08 -1.93
N GLU A 324 3.00 18.56 -2.20
CA GLU A 324 1.76 19.35 -2.37
C GLU A 324 1.44 20.20 -1.12
N ALA A 325 0.64 21.24 -1.29
CA ALA A 325 0.17 22.08 -0.19
C ALA A 325 -0.74 21.29 0.77
N GLY A 326 -0.70 21.63 2.07
CA GLY A 326 -1.52 20.95 3.08
C GLY A 326 -0.87 20.82 4.46
N GLU A 327 -1.61 20.22 5.39
CA GLU A 327 -1.11 19.83 6.72
C GLU A 327 -0.36 18.50 6.62
N ARG A 328 0.95 18.52 6.89
CA ARG A 328 1.87 17.40 6.74
C ARG A 328 2.21 16.77 8.08
N LYS A 329 2.50 15.47 8.06
CA LYS A 329 2.85 14.66 9.24
C LYS A 329 3.91 13.64 8.86
N GLU A 330 5.06 13.75 9.51
CA GLU A 330 6.20 12.84 9.29
C GLU A 330 6.56 12.15 10.60
N LEU A 331 6.73 10.82 10.54
CA LEU A 331 7.22 10.06 11.68
C LEU A 331 8.74 10.16 11.79
N PHE A 332 9.22 10.35 13.01
CA PHE A 332 10.63 10.23 13.34
C PHE A 332 10.84 9.09 14.33
N ASP A 333 11.57 8.05 13.90
CA ASP A 333 12.00 6.93 14.73
C ASP A 333 13.44 7.16 15.21
N ALA A 334 13.58 7.41 16.52
CA ALA A 334 14.85 7.64 17.19
C ALA A 334 15.34 6.41 17.98
N ARG A 335 14.71 5.23 17.85
CA ARG A 335 15.04 4.04 18.68
C ARG A 335 16.52 3.62 18.55
N SER A 336 17.14 3.87 17.39
CA SER A 336 18.57 3.63 17.14
C SER A 336 19.51 4.69 17.70
N LEU A 337 19.00 5.84 18.15
CA LEU A 337 19.79 6.97 18.66
C LEU A 337 20.03 6.86 20.18
N ALA A 338 20.92 7.67 20.74
CA ALA A 338 21.08 7.79 22.19
C ALA A 338 20.02 8.74 22.77
N SER A 339 19.64 8.58 24.04
CA SER A 339 18.81 9.59 24.71
C SER A 339 19.55 10.93 24.77
N GLY A 340 18.81 12.03 24.58
CA GLY A 340 19.43 13.35 24.55
C GLY A 340 18.57 14.40 23.87
N ILE A 341 19.21 15.55 23.65
CA ILE A 341 18.63 16.68 22.94
C ILE A 341 19.07 16.63 21.48
N TYR A 342 18.09 16.71 20.60
CA TYR A 342 18.27 16.84 19.15
C TYR A 342 17.52 18.07 18.66
N PHE A 343 17.74 18.44 17.41
CA PHE A 343 17.02 19.49 16.72
C PHE A 343 16.55 18.97 15.38
N TYR A 344 15.35 19.37 14.95
CA TYR A 344 14.90 19.17 13.58
C TYR A 344 14.72 20.52 12.93
N ARG A 345 15.16 20.61 11.69
CA ARG A 345 15.02 21.79 10.84
C ARG A 345 14.18 21.43 9.65
N VAL A 346 13.14 22.21 9.42
CA VAL A 346 12.31 22.15 8.21
C VAL A 346 12.67 23.34 7.34
N ILE A 347 13.06 23.06 6.11
CA ILE A 347 13.23 24.04 5.04
C ILE A 347 12.15 23.76 4.01
N SER A 348 11.39 24.80 3.65
CA SER A 348 10.35 24.75 2.63
C SER A 348 10.65 25.83 1.60
N GLU A 349 10.73 25.45 0.33
CA GLU A 349 11.00 26.35 -0.79
C GLU A 349 9.91 26.17 -1.85
N GLY A 350 9.06 27.19 -2.04
CA GLY A 350 7.98 27.14 -3.02
C GLY A 350 8.50 26.94 -4.45
N VAL A 351 8.00 25.93 -5.16
CA VAL A 351 8.58 25.50 -6.45
C VAL A 351 8.37 26.49 -7.61
N SER A 352 7.43 27.43 -7.45
CA SER A 352 7.06 28.42 -8.48
C SER A 352 7.55 29.84 -8.16
N GLY A 353 8.76 29.96 -7.59
CA GLY A 353 9.27 31.24 -7.10
C GLY A 353 8.57 31.72 -5.82
N GLY A 354 8.07 30.75 -5.04
CA GLY A 354 7.32 30.98 -3.81
C GLY A 354 8.20 31.39 -2.63
N SER A 355 7.61 31.40 -1.44
CA SER A 355 8.32 31.81 -0.23
C SER A 355 9.28 30.71 0.24
N ARG A 356 10.43 31.15 0.78
CA ARG A 356 11.35 30.27 1.49
C ARG A 356 11.14 30.40 2.99
N HIS A 357 10.85 29.29 3.64
CA HIS A 357 10.72 29.21 5.08
C HIS A 357 11.79 28.28 5.67
N THR A 358 12.28 28.64 6.85
CA THR A 358 13.19 27.79 7.62
C THR A 358 12.83 27.93 9.09
N GLU A 359 12.49 26.81 9.72
CA GLU A 359 12.21 26.78 11.15
C GLU A 359 12.92 25.59 11.80
N THR A 360 13.39 25.79 13.02
CA THR A 360 14.08 24.74 13.80
C THR A 360 13.41 24.61 15.16
N LYS A 361 13.23 23.38 15.62
CA LYS A 361 12.64 23.06 16.92
C LYS A 361 13.46 21.98 17.63
N LYS A 362 13.31 21.93 18.94
CA LYS A 362 14.02 21.01 19.83
C LYS A 362 13.27 19.68 19.98
N LEU A 363 14.00 18.58 19.93
CA LEU A 363 13.58 17.22 20.25
C LEU A 363 14.22 16.80 21.57
N ILE A 364 13.43 16.25 22.49
CA ILE A 364 13.92 15.66 23.74
C ILE A 364 13.60 14.17 23.70
N PHE A 365 14.60 13.34 23.42
CA PHE A 365 14.44 11.89 23.33
C PHE A 365 14.90 11.21 24.63
N ILE A 366 14.04 10.35 25.18
CA ILE A 366 14.28 9.60 26.42
C ILE A 366 13.96 8.12 26.13
N LYS A 367 14.87 7.20 26.45
CA LYS A 367 14.66 5.75 26.32
C LYS A 367 13.98 5.16 27.55
#